data_AF-A0A4Q6BNQ0-F1
#
_entry.id   AF-A0A4Q6BNQ0-F1
#
_cell.length_a   1.000
_cell.length_b   1.000
_cell.length_c   1.000
_cell.angle_alpha   90.00
_cell.angle_beta   90.00
_cell.angle_gamma   90.00
#
_symmetry.space_group_name_H-M   'P 1'
#
loop_
_entity.id
_entity.type
_entity.pdbx_description
1 polymer ?
#
loop_
_entity_poly.entity_id
_entity_poly.type
_entity_poly.pdbx_seq_one_letter_code
_entity_poly.pdbx_strand_id
1 'polypeptide(L)'
;MKTKIFNMSLFFFMSTTIFGGFTRAASAQTFDLAKEGVAIRIADLTIDPAQLEKYTAAVKEEIDDAVRLEPGVLAIYAVAMKGKSNQIRFVEIYTSED
;
A
#
# COMPACT_ATOMS: atom_id res chain seq x y z
N MET A 1 -12.18 -14.33 -15.37
CA MET A 1 -12.47 -13.27 -14.40
C MET A 1 -11.12 -12.75 -13.94
N LYS A 2 -10.68 -11.59 -14.42
CA LYS A 2 -9.32 -11.11 -14.15
C LYS A 2 -9.31 -10.50 -12.75
N THR A 3 -8.80 -11.23 -11.78
CA THR A 3 -8.47 -10.72 -10.45
C THR A 3 -7.54 -9.53 -10.68
N LYS A 4 -8.03 -8.31 -10.44
CA LYS A 4 -7.14 -7.16 -10.32
C LYS A 4 -6.48 -7.34 -8.97
N ILE A 5 -5.32 -7.94 -9.01
CA ILE A 5 -4.43 -8.05 -7.86
C ILE A 5 -4.00 -6.61 -7.59
N PHE A 6 -4.16 -6.13 -6.37
CA PHE A 6 -3.62 -4.85 -5.93
C PHE A 6 -2.11 -4.87 -6.16
N ASN A 7 -1.71 -4.39 -7.34
CA ASN A 7 -0.35 -4.44 -7.77
C ASN A 7 0.28 -3.13 -7.27
N MET A 8 0.98 -3.19 -6.14
CA MET A 8 1.75 -2.08 -5.57
C MET A 8 2.60 -1.34 -6.63
N SER A 9 3.04 -2.07 -7.69
CA SER A 9 3.76 -1.51 -8.85
C SER A 9 2.90 -0.58 -9.73
N LEU A 10 1.58 -0.84 -9.82
CA LEU A 10 0.62 -0.03 -10.56
C LEU A 10 0.14 1.18 -9.76
N PHE A 11 0.07 1.07 -8.42
CA PHE A 11 -0.27 2.20 -7.54
C PHE A 11 0.81 3.29 -7.53
N PHE A 12 2.08 2.88 -7.57
CA PHE A 12 3.22 3.80 -7.74
C PHE A 12 3.17 4.58 -9.07
N PHE A 13 2.60 3.97 -10.12
CA PHE A 13 2.53 4.52 -11.49
C PHE A 13 1.34 5.46 -11.74
N MET A 14 0.18 5.24 -11.08
CA MET A 14 -0.94 6.19 -11.20
C MET A 14 -0.68 7.51 -10.46
N SER A 15 0.04 7.46 -9.34
CA SER A 15 0.38 8.65 -8.55
C SER A 15 1.38 9.57 -9.25
N THR A 16 2.42 9.01 -9.89
CA THR A 16 3.48 9.77 -10.56
C THR A 16 3.03 10.55 -11.80
N THR A 17 1.89 10.18 -12.40
CA THR A 17 1.42 10.82 -13.65
C THR A 17 0.44 11.96 -13.41
N ILE A 18 -0.22 12.03 -12.24
CA ILE A 18 -1.25 13.05 -11.95
C ILE A 18 -0.78 14.08 -10.91
N PHE A 19 0.22 13.75 -10.07
CA PHE A 19 0.79 14.68 -9.10
C PHE A 19 2.29 14.36 -8.93
N GLY A 20 3.16 15.25 -9.42
CA GLY A 20 4.61 15.02 -9.45
C GLY A 20 5.19 14.51 -8.13
N GLY A 21 5.64 13.24 -8.14
CA GLY A 21 6.61 12.67 -7.19
C GLY A 21 6.31 12.82 -5.69
N PHE A 22 5.38 12.04 -5.14
CA PHE A 22 5.09 12.03 -3.70
C PHE A 22 6.18 11.35 -2.82
N THR A 23 6.93 10.42 -3.40
CA THR A 23 7.78 9.48 -2.66
C THR A 23 9.26 9.78 -2.89
N ARG A 24 10.00 9.96 -1.78
CA ARG A 24 11.47 10.14 -1.80
C ARG A 24 12.21 8.81 -1.80
N ALA A 25 11.64 7.76 -1.20
CA ALA A 25 12.20 6.41 -1.17
C ALA A 25 11.10 5.39 -0.83
N ALA A 26 11.18 4.19 -1.40
CA ALA A 26 10.27 3.08 -1.10
C ALA A 26 11.05 1.76 -1.05
N SER A 27 10.64 0.85 -0.17
CA SER A 27 11.09 -0.55 -0.14
C SER A 27 9.92 -1.47 0.15
N ALA A 28 9.87 -2.65 -0.48
CA ALA A 28 8.82 -3.64 -0.26
C ALA A 28 9.42 -5.03 0.03
N GLN A 29 8.75 -5.78 0.89
CA GLN A 29 9.04 -7.16 1.26
C GLN A 29 7.75 -7.98 1.14
N THR A 30 7.84 -9.18 0.57
CA THR A 30 6.74 -10.13 0.47
C THR A 30 7.07 -11.35 1.33
N PHE A 31 6.10 -11.81 2.11
CA PHE A 31 6.19 -13.03 2.90
C PHE A 31 5.13 -14.01 2.42
N ASP A 32 5.58 -15.09 1.80
CA ASP A 32 4.75 -16.25 1.52
C ASP A 32 4.71 -17.12 2.77
N LEU A 33 3.59 -17.12 3.49
CA LEU A 33 3.36 -18.07 4.55
C LEU A 33 2.93 -19.39 3.89
N ALA A 34 3.91 -20.07 3.29
CA ALA A 34 3.79 -21.32 2.54
C ALA A 34 3.31 -22.49 3.42
N LYS A 35 2.04 -22.42 3.83
CA LYS A 35 1.22 -23.55 4.30
C LYS A 35 -0.27 -23.24 4.39
N GLU A 36 -0.67 -21.98 4.48
CA GLU A 36 -2.07 -21.57 4.52
C GLU A 36 -2.20 -20.34 3.62
N GLY A 37 -2.95 -20.45 2.52
CA GLY A 37 -3.00 -19.47 1.41
C GLY A 37 -3.38 -18.05 1.85
N VAL A 38 -2.42 -17.33 2.42
CA VAL A 38 -2.52 -15.95 2.87
C VAL A 38 -1.18 -15.31 2.53
N ALA A 39 -1.22 -14.24 1.74
CA ALA A 39 -0.03 -13.47 1.41
C ALA A 39 0.05 -12.25 2.31
N ILE A 40 1.26 -11.97 2.83
CA ILE A 40 1.51 -10.76 3.61
C ILE A 40 2.58 -9.92 2.91
N ARG A 41 2.28 -8.64 2.70
CA ARG A 41 3.21 -7.68 2.10
C ARG A 41 3.49 -6.54 3.06
N ILE A 42 4.76 -6.16 3.16
CA ILE A 42 5.21 -5.02 3.95
C ILE A 42 5.89 -4.04 3.02
N ALA A 43 5.44 -2.78 3.03
CA ALA A 43 6.11 -1.72 2.28
C ALA A 43 6.39 -0.52 3.18
N ASP A 44 7.60 0.02 3.08
CA ASP A 44 8.01 1.25 3.76
C ASP A 44 8.17 2.36 2.73
N LEU A 45 7.50 3.49 2.96
CA LEU A 45 7.54 4.66 2.09
C LEU A 45 7.97 5.90 2.87
N THR A 46 8.88 6.68 2.29
CA THR A 46 9.19 8.03 2.75
C THR A 46 8.51 9.04 1.85
N ILE A 47 7.54 9.76 2.40
CA ILE A 47 6.75 10.77 1.71
C ILE A 47 7.44 12.13 1.85
N ASP A 48 7.35 12.98 0.83
CA ASP A 48 7.70 14.39 0.96
C ASP A 48 6.80 15.02 2.04
N PRO A 49 7.37 15.63 3.12
CA PRO A 49 6.57 16.30 4.14
C PRO A 49 5.58 17.33 3.60
N ALA A 50 5.90 18.02 2.50
CA ALA A 50 5.01 19.00 1.87
C ALA A 50 3.76 18.37 1.24
N GLN A 51 3.77 17.06 1.02
CA GLN A 51 2.68 16.31 0.38
C GLN A 51 1.99 15.33 1.35
N LEU A 52 2.44 15.24 2.59
CA LEU A 52 2.00 14.21 3.55
C LEU A 52 0.48 14.21 3.75
N GLU A 53 -0.12 15.38 3.96
CA GLU A 53 -1.57 15.50 4.18
C GLU A 53 -2.38 14.98 2.98
N LYS A 54 -2.00 15.43 1.79
CA LYS A 54 -2.65 15.02 0.55
C LYS A 54 -2.48 13.52 0.28
N TYR A 55 -1.29 13.00 0.55
CA TYR A 55 -0.99 11.57 0.41
C TYR A 55 -1.84 10.75 1.39
N THR A 56 -1.91 11.14 2.67
CA THR A 56 -2.71 10.43 3.67
C THR A 56 -4.19 10.44 3.34
N ALA A 57 -4.73 11.55 2.82
CA ALA A 57 -6.13 11.61 2.38
C ALA A 57 -6.42 10.63 1.23
N ALA A 58 -5.57 10.61 0.20
CA ALA A 58 -5.72 9.71 -0.95
C ALA A 58 -5.59 8.23 -0.54
N VAL A 59 -4.60 7.89 0.28
CA VAL A 59 -4.40 6.52 0.78
C VAL A 59 -5.60 6.03 1.60
N LYS A 60 -6.22 6.91 2.40
CA LYS A 60 -7.39 6.54 3.20
C LYS A 60 -8.58 6.15 2.33
N GLU A 61 -8.87 6.94 1.29
CA GLU A 61 -9.95 6.65 0.34
C GLU A 61 -9.70 5.33 -0.38
N GLU A 62 -8.49 5.12 -0.87
CA GLU A 62 -8.15 3.91 -1.59
C GLU A 62 -8.19 2.66 -0.72
N ILE A 63 -7.68 2.70 0.51
CA ILE A 63 -7.76 1.56 1.43
C ILE A 63 -9.21 1.18 1.71
N ASP A 64 -10.10 2.16 1.88
CA ASP A 64 -11.53 1.92 2.10
C ASP A 64 -12.18 1.22 0.89
N ASP A 65 -11.84 1.67 -0.32
CA ASP A 65 -12.29 1.05 -1.56
C ASP A 65 -11.71 -0.35 -1.76
N ALA A 66 -10.41 -0.55 -1.51
CA ALA A 66 -9.75 -1.86 -1.67
C ALA A 66 -10.39 -2.91 -0.74
N VAL A 67 -10.53 -2.58 0.55
CA VAL A 67 -11.14 -3.50 1.53
C VAL A 67 -12.61 -3.80 1.20
N ARG A 68 -13.34 -2.83 0.63
CA ARG A 68 -14.77 -2.99 0.32
C ARG A 68 -15.04 -3.70 -1.02
N LEU A 69 -14.20 -3.44 -2.02
CA LEU A 69 -14.44 -3.83 -3.41
C LEU A 69 -13.65 -5.07 -3.83
N GLU A 70 -12.56 -5.40 -3.13
CA GLU A 70 -11.67 -6.50 -3.49
C GLU A 70 -11.77 -7.66 -2.49
N PRO A 71 -12.48 -8.75 -2.82
CA PRO A 71 -12.66 -9.89 -1.91
C PRO A 71 -11.36 -10.59 -1.49
N GLY A 72 -10.27 -10.38 -2.24
CA GLY A 72 -8.94 -10.93 -1.93
C GLY A 72 -8.16 -10.10 -0.92
N VAL A 73 -8.59 -8.88 -0.59
CA VAL A 73 -7.98 -8.01 0.41
C VAL A 73 -8.59 -8.35 1.77
N LEU A 74 -7.78 -8.93 2.66
CA LEU A 74 -8.21 -9.26 4.02
C LEU A 74 -8.03 -8.08 4.97
N ALA A 75 -6.92 -7.36 4.85
CA ALA A 75 -6.65 -6.15 5.62
C ALA A 75 -5.54 -5.32 4.98
N ILE A 76 -5.62 -3.99 5.14
CA ILE A 76 -4.52 -3.07 4.84
C ILE A 76 -4.37 -2.12 6.02
N TYR A 77 -3.16 -2.06 6.58
CA TYR A 77 -2.79 -1.10 7.61
C TYR A 77 -1.73 -0.15 7.08
N ALA A 78 -1.98 1.15 7.15
CA ALA A 78 -0.99 2.20 6.88
C ALA A 78 -0.68 2.94 8.19
N VAL A 79 0.57 2.87 8.66
CA VAL A 79 0.98 3.43 9.95
C VAL A 79 2.22 4.30 9.82
N ALA A 80 2.21 5.45 10.49
CA ALA A 80 3.40 6.30 10.58
C ALA A 80 4.43 5.70 11.56
N MET A 81 5.70 5.74 11.20
CA MET A 81 6.79 5.30 12.07
C MET A 81 6.97 6.27 13.24
N LYS A 82 7.22 5.70 14.43
CA LYS A 82 7.42 6.50 15.64
C LYS A 82 8.59 7.48 15.45
N GLY A 83 8.32 8.76 15.67
CA GLY A 83 9.31 9.83 15.51
C GLY A 83 9.59 10.26 14.07
N LYS A 84 8.91 9.67 13.07
CA LYS A 84 9.06 9.99 11.65
C LYS A 84 7.70 9.94 10.93
N SER A 85 6.91 11.01 11.08
CA SER A 85 5.52 11.08 10.56
C SER A 85 5.42 10.94 9.05
N ASN A 86 6.48 11.27 8.31
CA ASN A 86 6.53 11.12 6.86
C ASN A 86 7.05 9.76 6.40
N GLN A 87 7.35 8.84 7.31
CA GLN A 87 7.67 7.44 7.00
C GLN A 87 6.45 6.58 7.31
N ILE A 88 5.83 6.02 6.28
CA ILE A 88 4.62 5.22 6.37
C ILE A 88 4.98 3.78 6.07
N ARG A 89 4.58 2.86 6.97
CA ARG A 89 4.62 1.42 6.75
C ARG A 89 3.23 0.92 6.38
N PHE A 90 3.17 0.14 5.32
CA PHE A 90 2.02 -0.62 4.90
C PHE A 90 2.20 -2.07 5.31
N VAL A 91 1.14 -2.65 5.85
CA VAL A 91 1.00 -4.09 6.09
C VAL A 91 -0.28 -4.52 5.39
N GLU A 92 -0.14 -5.35 4.37
CA GLU A 92 -1.24 -5.83 3.55
C GLU A 92 -1.35 -7.34 3.68
N ILE A 93 -2.59 -7.81 3.76
CA ILE A 93 -2.91 -9.21 3.95
C ILE A 93 -3.92 -9.60 2.88
N TYR A 94 -3.62 -10.65 2.13
CA TYR A 94 -4.44 -11.14 1.03
C TYR A 94 -4.76 -12.62 1.18
N THR A 95 -5.79 -13.09 0.49
CA THR A 95 -6.18 -14.52 0.44
C THR A 95 -5.28 -15.40 -0.44
N SER A 96 -4.29 -14.82 -1.13
CA SER A 96 -3.33 -15.53 -1.99
C SER A 96 -2.21 -14.59 -2.42
N GLU A 97 -1.07 -15.15 -2.85
CA GLU A 97 0.01 -14.35 -3.48
C GLU A 97 -0.30 -13.92 -4.92
N ASP A 98 -1.25 -14.59 -5.57
CA ASP A 98 -1.64 -14.33 -6.96
C ASP A 98 -2.30 -12.98 -7.14
#